data_AF-A0A160TT67-F1
#
_entry.id   AF-A0A160TT67-F1
#
_cell.length_a   1.000
_cell.length_b   1.000
_cell.length_c   1.000
_cell.angle_alpha   90.00
_cell.angle_beta   90.00
_cell.angle_gamma   90.00
#
_symmetry.space_group_name_H-M   'P 1'
#
loop_
_entity.id
_entity.type
_entity.pdbx_description
1 polymer ?
#
loop_
_entity_poly.entity_id
_entity_poly.type
_entity_poly.pdbx_seq_one_letter_code
_entity_poly.pdbx_strand_id
1 'polypeptide(L)'
;MNEVDTANARQGEQHHVLTDIMRRRRSVRQFERGRKVSRDTLLSVAESARWAPTGANSQCWDLIIVDDPVVRDAVIDIFVEQSNRLFDKAKGFPAVSKAYLSNTVAIFIVVGDPRWKVAFPQHNDDTEGPDEYAANNENIYYCSLGAVIQNIQLAVTAQGLTSAWLSGGGETSTNQALSELLGYPPYLSACGTIPVGYPKKDVRLRYRRPLEQLVHWNGYAATQFRPQGMLDHYLGRLRPFLMYRNTESVEDWEDAREKCGKWYDAFNTPEPNPSGQLE
;
A
#
# COMPACT_ATOMS: atom_id res chain seq x y z
N MET A 1 -9.60 7.85 41.38
CA MET A 1 -9.47 7.34 40.00
C MET A 1 -8.24 6.46 40.02
N ASN A 2 -8.41 5.14 39.98
CA ASN A 2 -7.31 4.20 40.26
C ASN A 2 -6.38 4.08 39.03
N GLU A 3 -5.14 3.62 39.22
CA GLU A 3 -4.13 3.51 38.15
C GLU A 3 -4.63 2.69 36.95
N VAL A 4 -5.43 1.65 37.17
CA VAL A 4 -6.06 0.84 36.14
C VAL A 4 -7.04 1.65 35.28
N ASP A 5 -7.85 2.51 35.89
CA ASP A 5 -8.78 3.39 35.16
C ASP A 5 -8.01 4.41 34.31
N THR A 6 -6.89 4.92 34.83
CA THR A 6 -6.04 5.85 34.09
C THR A 6 -5.27 5.19 32.94
N ALA A 7 -4.85 3.93 33.11
CA ALA A 7 -4.21 3.15 32.05
C ALA A 7 -5.20 2.81 30.92
N ASN A 8 -6.43 2.39 31.26
CA ASN A 8 -7.49 2.12 30.30
C ASN A 8 -7.90 3.37 29.52
N ALA A 9 -8.02 4.52 30.21
CA ALA A 9 -8.31 5.80 29.56
C ALA A 9 -7.20 6.21 28.56
N ARG A 10 -5.93 6.08 28.97
CA ARG A 10 -4.78 6.35 28.09
C ARG A 10 -4.73 5.39 26.89
N GLN A 11 -5.01 4.10 27.09
CA GLN A 11 -5.09 3.14 26.00
C GLN A 11 -6.22 3.46 25.02
N GLY A 12 -7.40 3.86 25.52
CA GLY A 12 -8.51 4.31 24.69
C GLY A 12 -8.16 5.53 23.84
N GLU A 13 -7.49 6.53 24.43
CA GLU A 13 -7.01 7.72 23.72
C GLU A 13 -5.96 7.37 22.66
N GLN A 14 -4.96 6.55 23.00
CA GLN A 14 -3.93 6.11 22.07
C GLN A 14 -4.51 5.34 20.88
N HIS A 15 -5.45 4.43 21.13
CA HIS A 15 -6.14 3.69 20.07
C HIS A 15 -6.94 4.62 19.16
N HIS A 16 -7.62 5.62 19.73
CA HIS A 16 -8.35 6.62 18.95
C HIS A 16 -7.42 7.44 18.04
N VAL A 17 -6.30 7.93 18.56
CA VAL A 17 -5.29 8.68 17.80
C VAL A 17 -4.74 7.84 16.64
N LEU A 18 -4.35 6.59 16.92
CA LEU A 18 -3.84 5.68 15.89
C LEU A 18 -4.89 5.42 14.80
N THR A 19 -6.12 5.12 15.21
CA THR A 19 -7.24 4.83 14.30
C THR A 19 -7.58 6.04 13.44
N ASP A 20 -7.56 7.25 14.00
CA ASP A 20 -7.74 8.50 13.25
C ASP A 20 -6.66 8.66 12.17
N ILE A 21 -5.38 8.44 12.49
CA ILE A 21 -4.29 8.50 11.50
C ILE A 21 -4.52 7.47 10.38
N MET A 22 -4.85 6.23 10.72
CA MET A 22 -5.15 5.18 9.75
C MET A 22 -6.35 5.54 8.86
N ARG A 23 -7.38 6.16 9.44
CA ARG A 23 -8.57 6.63 8.74
C ARG A 23 -8.31 7.88 7.91
N ARG A 24 -7.38 8.76 8.26
CA ARG A 24 -7.03 9.94 7.43
C ARG A 24 -6.03 9.60 6.32
N ARG A 25 -5.24 8.55 6.47
CA ARG A 25 -4.27 8.14 5.44
C ARG A 25 -4.97 7.79 4.14
N ARG A 26 -4.53 8.40 3.04
CA ARG A 26 -5.11 8.23 1.72
C ARG A 26 -4.03 8.37 0.65
N SER A 27 -4.28 7.76 -0.52
CA SER A 27 -3.40 7.94 -1.67
C SER A 27 -3.77 9.23 -2.40
N VAL A 28 -3.08 10.32 -2.08
CA VAL A 28 -3.24 11.63 -2.73
C VAL A 28 -2.21 11.80 -3.82
N ARG A 29 -2.68 12.37 -4.92
CA ARG A 29 -1.94 12.47 -6.16
C ARG A 29 -2.02 13.89 -6.74
N GLN A 30 -2.22 14.88 -5.90
CA GLN A 30 -2.21 16.28 -6.29
C GLN A 30 -1.70 17.07 -5.09
N PHE A 31 -0.52 17.66 -5.23
CA PHE A 31 0.12 18.38 -4.15
C PHE A 31 0.09 19.89 -4.37
N GLU A 32 0.05 20.66 -3.28
CA GLU A 32 0.16 22.11 -3.29
C GLU A 32 1.52 22.56 -3.84
N ARG A 33 1.53 23.61 -4.65
CA ARG A 33 2.76 24.18 -5.23
C ARG A 33 3.50 25.06 -4.21
N GLY A 34 4.83 25.00 -4.22
CA GLY A 34 5.69 25.94 -3.48
C GLY A 34 5.87 25.65 -1.99
N ARG A 35 5.21 24.60 -1.48
CA ARG A 35 5.42 24.13 -0.11
C ARG A 35 6.74 23.37 0.02
N LYS A 36 7.33 23.41 1.21
CA LYS A 36 8.54 22.66 1.57
C LYS A 36 8.29 21.83 2.83
N VAL A 37 9.11 20.81 3.02
CA VAL A 37 9.17 19.99 4.23
C VAL A 37 10.60 20.03 4.76
N SER A 38 10.76 20.05 6.07
CA SER A 38 12.10 20.05 6.68
C SER A 38 12.72 18.65 6.64
N ARG A 39 14.04 18.56 6.60
CA ARG A 39 14.74 17.27 6.74
C ARG A 39 14.46 16.61 8.10
N ASP A 40 14.28 17.40 9.16
CA ASP A 40 13.91 16.85 10.48
C ASP A 40 12.55 16.15 10.46
N THR A 41 11.56 16.71 9.75
CA THR A 41 10.27 16.06 9.52
C THR A 41 10.43 14.76 8.72
N LEU A 42 11.24 14.78 7.66
CA LEU A 42 11.51 13.58 6.86
C LEU A 42 12.23 12.49 7.67
N LEU A 43 13.18 12.88 8.51
CA LEU A 43 13.88 11.98 9.42
C LEU A 43 12.96 11.43 10.50
N SER A 44 12.01 12.21 11.02
CA SER A 44 10.99 11.72 11.96
C SER A 44 10.08 10.65 11.32
N VAL A 45 9.76 10.80 10.03
CA VAL A 45 9.06 9.76 9.26
C VAL A 45 9.93 8.51 9.10
N ALA A 46 11.21 8.68 8.75
CA ALA A 46 12.17 7.57 8.63
C ALA A 46 12.37 6.83 9.97
N GLU A 47 12.39 7.56 11.08
CA GLU A 47 12.45 6.98 12.42
C GLU A 47 11.23 6.11 12.70
N SER A 48 10.02 6.56 12.33
CA SER A 48 8.80 5.73 12.45
C SER A 48 8.86 4.48 11.56
N ALA A 49 9.47 4.62 10.38
CA ALA A 49 9.69 3.51 9.44
C ALA A 49 10.63 2.45 10.02
N ARG A 50 11.68 2.86 10.75
CA ARG A 50 12.66 1.97 11.41
C ARG A 50 12.03 0.98 12.39
N TRP A 51 10.89 1.31 12.97
CA TRP A 51 10.15 0.43 13.89
C TRP A 51 9.27 -0.62 13.21
N ALA A 52 9.36 -0.78 11.88
CA ALA A 52 8.60 -1.81 11.17
C ALA A 52 9.06 -3.22 11.58
N PRO A 53 8.13 -4.17 11.84
CA PRO A 53 8.47 -5.54 12.17
C PRO A 53 8.91 -6.30 10.91
N THR A 54 9.92 -7.18 11.03
CA THR A 54 10.36 -8.04 9.94
C THR A 54 10.70 -9.46 10.36
N GLY A 55 10.61 -10.38 9.39
CA GLY A 55 11.00 -11.77 9.58
C GLY A 55 12.44 -11.85 10.06
N ALA A 56 12.69 -12.68 11.08
CA ALA A 56 14.01 -12.86 11.69
C ALA A 56 14.72 -11.55 12.13
N ASN A 57 13.97 -10.45 12.36
CA ASN A 57 14.53 -9.11 12.61
C ASN A 57 15.54 -8.66 11.53
N SER A 58 15.35 -9.13 10.29
CA SER A 58 16.36 -9.09 9.23
C SER A 58 16.79 -7.70 8.78
N GLN A 59 15.98 -6.65 8.98
CA GLN A 59 16.39 -5.30 8.57
C GLN A 59 16.77 -5.21 7.08
N CYS A 60 16.13 -6.04 6.23
CA CYS A 60 16.38 -6.22 4.79
C CYS A 60 15.97 -5.03 3.88
N TRP A 61 16.03 -3.80 4.38
CA TRP A 61 15.68 -2.60 3.62
C TRP A 61 16.53 -1.39 4.01
N ASP A 62 16.77 -0.55 3.02
CA ASP A 62 17.33 0.79 3.16
C ASP A 62 16.30 1.84 2.73
N LEU A 63 16.47 3.08 3.21
CA LEU A 63 15.66 4.22 2.82
C LEU A 63 16.51 5.24 2.06
N ILE A 64 16.10 5.55 0.84
CA ILE A 64 16.61 6.70 0.09
C ILE A 64 15.54 7.79 0.15
N ILE A 65 15.87 8.95 0.72
CA ILE A 65 14.98 10.12 0.80
C ILE A 65 15.45 11.15 -0.22
N VAL A 66 14.65 11.36 -1.25
CA VAL A 66 14.94 12.31 -2.33
C VAL A 66 14.20 13.62 -2.05
N ASP A 67 14.92 14.63 -1.57
CA ASP A 67 14.40 16.00 -1.34
C ASP A 67 15.02 17.06 -2.27
N ASP A 68 16.09 16.71 -2.99
CA ASP A 68 16.67 17.54 -4.03
C ASP A 68 15.70 17.66 -5.23
N PRO A 69 15.34 18.88 -5.68
CA PRO A 69 14.39 19.05 -6.77
C PRO A 69 14.81 18.42 -8.09
N VAL A 70 16.11 18.44 -8.43
CA VAL A 70 16.63 17.91 -9.69
C VAL A 70 16.55 16.39 -9.67
N VAL A 71 17.02 15.76 -8.59
CA VAL A 71 16.96 14.30 -8.44
C VAL A 71 15.51 13.82 -8.35
N ARG A 72 14.66 14.55 -7.62
CA ARG A 72 13.22 14.24 -7.51
C ARG A 72 12.54 14.25 -8.88
N ASP A 73 12.79 15.28 -9.69
CA ASP A 73 12.16 15.40 -10.99
C ASP A 73 12.64 14.30 -11.94
N ALA A 74 13.92 13.91 -11.89
CA ALA A 74 14.45 12.76 -12.61
C ALA A 74 13.81 11.42 -12.18
N VAL A 75 13.57 11.22 -10.88
CA VAL A 75 12.80 10.05 -10.40
C VAL A 75 11.38 10.05 -10.97
N ILE A 76 10.72 11.21 -10.99
CA ILE A 76 9.36 11.34 -11.55
C ILE A 76 9.35 10.98 -13.04
N ASP A 77 10.35 11.41 -13.82
CA ASP A 77 10.47 11.11 -15.24
C ASP A 77 10.60 9.59 -15.50
N ILE A 78 11.39 8.88 -14.69
CA ILE A 78 11.47 7.40 -14.76
C ILE A 78 10.08 6.76 -14.57
N PHE A 79 9.26 7.29 -13.65
CA PHE A 79 7.90 6.81 -13.42
C PHE A 79 6.92 7.21 -14.53
N VAL A 80 7.13 8.34 -15.21
CA VAL A 80 6.38 8.73 -16.41
C VAL A 80 6.65 7.71 -17.53
N GLU A 81 7.92 7.36 -17.77
CA GLU A 81 8.27 6.33 -18.75
C GLU A 81 7.70 4.95 -18.38
N GLN A 82 7.77 4.57 -17.11
CA GLN A 82 7.13 3.35 -16.60
C GLN A 82 5.64 3.33 -16.91
N SER A 83 4.95 4.46 -16.73
CA SER A 83 3.53 4.59 -17.06
C SER A 83 3.24 4.43 -18.55
N ASN A 84 4.10 4.96 -19.42
CA ASN A 84 3.97 4.80 -20.86
C ASN A 84 4.13 3.31 -21.26
N ARG A 85 5.14 2.64 -20.70
CA ARG A 85 5.32 1.19 -20.90
C ARG A 85 4.11 0.37 -20.44
N LEU A 86 3.52 0.71 -19.29
CA LEU A 86 2.31 0.05 -18.81
C LEU A 86 1.12 0.27 -19.76
N PHE A 87 0.94 1.49 -20.25
CA PHE A 87 -0.13 1.81 -21.20
C PHE A 87 -0.01 0.97 -22.47
N ASP A 88 1.21 0.82 -22.99
CA ASP A 88 1.47 0.07 -24.22
C ASP A 88 1.40 -1.45 -24.03
N LYS A 89 1.93 -1.96 -22.90
CA LYS A 89 2.19 -3.41 -22.72
C LYS A 89 1.23 -4.12 -21.77
N ALA A 90 0.49 -3.41 -20.92
CA ALA A 90 -0.40 -4.00 -19.91
C ALA A 90 -1.88 -3.71 -20.20
N LYS A 91 -2.37 -4.25 -21.33
CA LYS A 91 -3.78 -4.09 -21.76
C LYS A 91 -4.73 -4.58 -20.65
N GLY A 92 -5.73 -3.76 -20.31
CA GLY A 92 -6.75 -4.08 -19.31
C GLY A 92 -6.42 -3.67 -17.87
N PHE A 93 -5.23 -3.12 -17.61
CA PHE A 93 -4.94 -2.43 -16.35
C PHE A 93 -5.18 -0.92 -16.51
N PRO A 94 -5.85 -0.24 -15.56
CA PRO A 94 -6.05 1.20 -15.64
C PRO A 94 -4.70 1.93 -15.48
N ALA A 95 -4.09 2.32 -16.58
CA ALA A 95 -2.95 3.24 -16.57
C ALA A 95 -3.41 4.63 -16.15
N VAL A 96 -2.72 5.24 -15.18
CA VAL A 96 -3.04 6.57 -14.66
C VAL A 96 -1.89 7.50 -15.01
N SER A 97 -2.20 8.64 -15.65
CA SER A 97 -1.19 9.67 -15.96
C SER A 97 -0.42 10.06 -14.71
N LYS A 98 0.92 10.08 -14.78
CA LYS A 98 1.80 10.44 -13.66
C LYS A 98 1.94 11.94 -13.44
N ALA A 99 1.24 12.80 -14.19
CA ALA A 99 1.20 14.25 -13.98
C ALA A 99 0.79 14.64 -12.53
N TYR A 100 0.15 13.69 -11.85
CA TYR A 100 -0.26 13.73 -10.46
C TYR A 100 0.92 13.79 -9.46
N LEU A 101 2.13 13.44 -9.88
CA LEU A 101 3.36 13.55 -9.08
C LEU A 101 3.90 15.00 -9.03
N SER A 102 3.31 15.92 -9.78
CA SER A 102 3.68 17.34 -9.73
C SER A 102 3.56 17.91 -8.32
N ASN A 103 4.49 18.81 -7.98
CA ASN A 103 4.62 19.44 -6.67
C ASN A 103 4.92 18.47 -5.51
N THR A 104 5.38 17.25 -5.79
CA THR A 104 5.96 16.37 -4.77
C THR A 104 7.07 17.12 -4.04
N VAL A 105 7.05 17.10 -2.70
CA VAL A 105 8.07 17.81 -1.90
C VAL A 105 9.28 16.93 -1.61
N ALA A 106 9.06 15.62 -1.43
CA ALA A 106 10.10 14.62 -1.28
C ALA A 106 9.58 13.24 -1.73
N ILE A 107 10.47 12.29 -1.94
CA ILE A 107 10.14 10.89 -2.26
C ILE A 107 10.90 9.98 -1.31
N PHE A 108 10.20 9.09 -0.61
CA PHE A 108 10.82 7.96 0.08
C PHE A 108 10.89 6.77 -0.89
N ILE A 109 12.07 6.17 -1.00
CA ILE A 109 12.29 4.94 -1.75
C ILE A 109 12.74 3.88 -0.75
N VAL A 110 11.93 2.84 -0.59
CA VAL A 110 12.25 1.64 0.18
C VAL A 110 12.97 0.68 -0.75
N VAL A 111 14.26 0.52 -0.51
CA VAL A 111 15.12 -0.38 -1.27
C VAL A 111 15.23 -1.68 -0.50
N GLY A 112 14.73 -2.77 -1.06
CA GLY A 112 14.83 -4.10 -0.45
C GLY A 112 16.10 -4.84 -0.86
N ASP A 113 16.70 -5.54 0.09
CA ASP A 113 17.86 -6.40 -0.11
C ASP A 113 17.47 -7.89 -0.04
N PRO A 114 17.35 -8.57 -1.20
CA PRO A 114 16.90 -9.96 -1.23
C PRO A 114 17.94 -10.94 -0.65
N ARG A 115 19.18 -10.52 -0.40
CA ARG A 115 20.22 -11.40 0.19
C ARG A 115 19.85 -11.82 1.61
N TRP A 116 19.08 -11.01 2.33
CA TRP A 116 18.64 -11.32 3.68
C TRP A 116 17.62 -12.46 3.76
N LYS A 117 17.09 -12.93 2.63
CA LYS A 117 16.21 -14.11 2.59
C LYS A 117 16.89 -15.37 3.13
N VAL A 118 18.22 -15.42 3.14
CA VAL A 118 19.00 -16.52 3.76
C VAL A 118 18.80 -16.61 5.28
N ALA A 119 18.31 -15.55 5.93
CA ALA A 119 18.02 -15.54 7.36
C ALA A 119 16.67 -16.21 7.71
N PHE A 120 15.88 -16.58 6.71
CA PHE A 120 14.60 -17.28 6.89
C PHE A 120 14.80 -18.79 6.86
N PRO A 121 13.78 -19.62 7.16
CA PRO A 121 13.90 -21.07 7.01
C PRO A 121 14.42 -21.45 5.61
N GLN A 122 15.38 -22.36 5.55
CA GLN A 122 15.97 -22.84 4.30
C GLN A 122 15.72 -24.34 4.16
N HIS A 123 15.58 -24.79 2.92
CA HIS A 123 15.64 -26.22 2.61
C HIS A 123 17.03 -26.76 2.92
N ASN A 124 17.11 -27.94 3.54
CA ASN A 124 18.39 -28.60 3.75
C ASN A 124 18.76 -29.40 2.50
N ASP A 125 19.94 -29.17 1.96
CA ASP A 125 20.43 -29.82 0.73
C ASP A 125 20.42 -31.35 0.81
N ASP A 126 20.56 -31.91 2.02
CA ASP A 126 20.54 -33.36 2.27
C ASP A 126 19.11 -33.97 2.36
N THR A 127 18.06 -33.15 2.18
CA THR A 127 16.67 -33.59 2.33
C THR A 127 15.99 -33.76 0.98
N GLU A 128 15.43 -34.95 0.72
CA GLU A 128 14.59 -35.21 -0.44
C GLU A 128 13.23 -34.51 -0.34
N GLY A 129 12.71 -34.00 -1.46
CA GLY A 129 11.39 -33.37 -1.55
C GLY A 129 11.42 -31.98 -2.19
N PRO A 130 10.26 -31.33 -2.40
CA PRO A 130 10.20 -29.97 -2.90
C PRO A 130 10.71 -28.98 -1.86
N ASP A 131 11.34 -27.90 -2.32
CA ASP A 131 11.67 -26.76 -1.47
C ASP A 131 10.40 -25.98 -1.12
N GLU A 132 9.81 -26.31 0.02
CA GLU A 132 8.62 -25.63 0.56
C GLU A 132 8.95 -24.22 1.11
N TYR A 133 10.23 -23.89 1.31
CA TYR A 133 10.66 -22.67 1.96
C TYR A 133 10.93 -21.53 0.97
N ALA A 134 11.42 -21.81 -0.23
CA ALA A 134 11.74 -20.78 -1.22
C ALA A 134 10.58 -19.81 -1.46
N ALA A 135 9.38 -20.33 -1.70
CA ALA A 135 8.19 -19.49 -1.92
C ALA A 135 7.80 -18.72 -0.64
N ASN A 136 7.92 -19.34 0.52
CA ASN A 136 7.61 -18.69 1.79
C ASN A 136 8.62 -17.59 2.15
N ASN A 137 9.88 -17.74 1.75
CA ASN A 137 10.92 -16.74 1.96
C ASN A 137 10.64 -15.45 1.19
N GLU A 138 10.09 -15.55 -0.02
CA GLU A 138 9.57 -14.39 -0.76
C GLU A 138 8.41 -13.72 0.00
N ASN A 139 7.48 -14.52 0.55
CA ASN A 139 6.36 -13.98 1.32
C ASN A 139 6.84 -13.20 2.55
N ILE A 140 7.75 -13.79 3.35
CA ILE A 140 8.32 -13.14 4.54
C ILE A 140 9.02 -11.84 4.15
N TYR A 141 9.79 -11.85 3.06
CA TYR A 141 10.51 -10.69 2.53
C TYR A 141 9.54 -9.56 2.14
N TYR A 142 8.53 -9.84 1.31
CA TYR A 142 7.59 -8.81 0.88
C TYR A 142 6.64 -8.34 1.98
N CYS A 143 6.25 -9.19 2.94
CA CYS A 143 5.50 -8.77 4.12
C CYS A 143 6.31 -7.79 4.97
N SER A 144 7.61 -8.05 5.14
CA SER A 144 8.55 -7.16 5.84
C SER A 144 8.64 -5.79 5.17
N LEU A 145 8.78 -5.75 3.84
CA LEU A 145 8.79 -4.52 3.05
C LEU A 145 7.46 -3.78 3.09
N GLY A 146 6.34 -4.51 3.05
CA GLY A 146 5.00 -3.94 3.18
C GLY A 146 4.79 -3.22 4.52
N ALA A 147 5.34 -3.76 5.60
CA ALA A 147 5.25 -3.18 6.93
C ALA A 147 5.95 -1.80 7.02
N VAL A 148 7.20 -1.69 6.52
CA VAL A 148 7.91 -0.39 6.51
C VAL A 148 7.23 0.62 5.60
N ILE A 149 6.75 0.21 4.43
CA ILE A 149 6.01 1.09 3.51
C ILE A 149 4.74 1.63 4.18
N GLN A 150 4.02 0.79 4.94
CA GLN A 150 2.83 1.21 5.67
C GLN A 150 3.18 2.17 6.83
N ASN A 151 4.23 1.90 7.59
CA ASN A 151 4.70 2.81 8.65
C ASN A 151 5.04 4.19 8.09
N ILE A 152 5.74 4.26 6.95
CA ILE A 152 6.03 5.54 6.27
C ILE A 152 4.73 6.28 5.95
N GLN A 153 3.74 5.61 5.35
CA GLN A 153 2.48 6.27 4.99
C GLN A 153 1.71 6.80 6.20
N LEU A 154 1.68 6.06 7.32
CA LEU A 154 1.04 6.50 8.55
C LEU A 154 1.80 7.67 9.19
N ALA A 155 3.12 7.61 9.25
CA ALA A 155 3.95 8.69 9.80
C ALA A 155 3.85 9.98 8.97
N VAL A 156 3.85 9.88 7.64
CA VAL A 156 3.58 11.02 6.75
C VAL A 156 2.21 11.64 7.07
N THR A 157 1.19 10.82 7.26
CA THR A 157 -0.17 11.30 7.62
C THR A 157 -0.20 11.98 8.99
N ALA A 158 0.56 11.47 9.96
CA ALA A 158 0.69 12.05 11.28
C ALA A 158 1.39 13.44 11.26
N GLN A 159 2.29 13.66 10.30
CA GLN A 159 2.96 14.94 10.07
C GLN A 159 2.10 15.96 9.30
N GLY A 160 0.81 15.67 9.05
CA GLY A 160 -0.09 16.53 8.27
C GLY A 160 0.20 16.56 6.77
N LEU A 161 1.03 15.63 6.30
CA LEU A 161 1.32 15.41 4.89
C LEU A 161 0.45 14.28 4.34
N THR A 162 0.57 14.03 3.05
CA THR A 162 -0.04 12.86 2.41
C THR A 162 0.93 12.23 1.42
N SER A 163 0.65 10.99 1.04
CA SER A 163 1.48 10.23 0.12
C SER A 163 0.66 9.40 -0.86
N ALA A 164 1.34 8.75 -1.80
CA ALA A 164 0.77 7.67 -2.58
C ALA A 164 1.83 6.61 -2.86
N TRP A 165 1.66 5.40 -2.31
CA TRP A 165 2.54 4.28 -2.65
C TRP A 165 2.39 3.90 -4.13
N LEU A 166 3.48 4.03 -4.88
CA LEU A 166 3.63 3.42 -6.19
C LEU A 166 4.23 2.02 -6.01
N SER A 167 3.45 1.02 -6.40
CA SER A 167 3.87 -0.38 -6.45
C SER A 167 4.69 -0.73 -7.71
N GLY A 168 4.77 0.20 -8.68
CA GLY A 168 5.75 0.13 -9.76
C GLY A 168 7.12 0.57 -9.25
N GLY A 169 8.19 0.19 -9.94
CA GLY A 169 9.58 0.42 -9.50
C GLY A 169 10.38 -0.88 -9.46
N GLY A 170 9.73 -2.00 -9.13
CA GLY A 170 10.34 -3.33 -9.11
C GLY A 170 10.47 -3.98 -10.49
N GLU A 171 9.86 -3.43 -11.55
CA GLU A 171 10.07 -3.95 -12.90
C GLU A 171 11.54 -3.75 -13.29
N THR A 172 12.17 -4.74 -13.92
CA THR A 172 13.61 -4.76 -14.22
C THR A 172 14.14 -3.44 -14.81
N SER A 173 13.46 -2.93 -15.84
CA SER A 173 13.86 -1.67 -16.51
C SER A 173 13.68 -0.43 -15.61
N THR A 174 12.60 -0.37 -14.83
CA THR A 174 12.36 0.74 -13.91
C THR A 174 13.38 0.72 -12.76
N ASN A 175 13.63 -0.46 -12.18
CA ASN A 175 14.59 -0.63 -11.10
C ASN A 175 16.01 -0.30 -11.55
N GLN A 176 16.39 -0.71 -12.76
CA GLN A 176 17.70 -0.38 -13.32
C GLN A 176 17.87 1.14 -13.46
N ALA A 177 16.90 1.85 -14.05
CA ALA A 177 16.98 3.30 -14.19
C ALA A 177 17.05 4.02 -12.83
N LEU A 178 16.29 3.55 -11.83
CA LEU A 178 16.37 4.06 -10.47
C LEU A 178 17.73 3.77 -9.81
N SER A 179 18.28 2.57 -10.00
CA SER A 179 19.60 2.16 -9.52
C SER A 179 20.71 3.03 -10.12
N GLU A 180 20.68 3.28 -11.44
CA GLU A 180 21.63 4.15 -12.13
C GLU A 180 21.54 5.61 -11.64
N LEU A 181 20.33 6.11 -11.41
CA LEU A 181 20.11 7.48 -10.92
C LEU A 181 20.51 7.66 -9.44
N LEU A 182 20.18 6.69 -8.58
CA LEU A 182 20.27 6.83 -7.12
C LEU A 182 21.45 6.08 -6.50
N GLY A 183 22.18 5.29 -7.29
CA GLY A 183 23.45 4.67 -6.91
C GLY A 183 23.34 3.43 -6.04
N TYR A 184 22.15 2.84 -5.88
CA TYR A 184 22.03 1.57 -5.14
C TYR A 184 22.42 0.38 -6.02
N PRO A 185 23.02 -0.70 -5.47
CA PRO A 185 23.45 -1.86 -6.25
C PRO A 185 22.32 -2.52 -7.07
N PRO A 186 22.60 -3.03 -8.28
CA PRO A 186 21.57 -3.52 -9.21
C PRO A 186 20.84 -4.79 -8.75
N TYR A 187 21.37 -5.50 -7.75
CA TYR A 187 20.70 -6.65 -7.13
C TYR A 187 19.70 -6.26 -6.03
N LEU A 188 19.70 -4.99 -5.60
CA LEU A 188 18.65 -4.44 -4.74
C LEU A 188 17.45 -3.99 -5.58
N SER A 189 16.29 -3.87 -4.96
CA SER A 189 15.06 -3.47 -5.65
C SER A 189 14.33 -2.33 -4.96
N ALA A 190 13.90 -1.32 -5.71
CA ALA A 190 12.99 -0.27 -5.24
C ALA A 190 11.57 -0.84 -5.03
N CYS A 191 11.34 -1.49 -3.89
CA CYS A 191 10.10 -2.18 -3.56
C CYS A 191 8.95 -1.24 -3.16
N GLY A 192 9.25 0.01 -2.81
CA GLY A 192 8.24 1.03 -2.55
C GLY A 192 8.72 2.43 -2.87
N THR A 193 8.04 3.11 -3.79
CA THR A 193 8.27 4.54 -4.05
C THR A 193 7.08 5.34 -3.52
N ILE A 194 7.37 6.33 -2.67
CA ILE A 194 6.37 7.03 -1.86
C ILE A 194 6.63 8.55 -1.98
N PRO A 195 6.11 9.22 -3.02
CA PRO A 195 6.03 10.67 -3.08
C PRO A 195 5.20 11.19 -1.90
N VAL A 196 5.68 12.27 -1.31
CA VAL A 196 5.02 12.98 -0.22
C VAL A 196 4.79 14.44 -0.59
N GLY A 197 3.76 15.05 0.00
CA GLY A 197 3.44 16.46 -0.20
C GLY A 197 2.21 16.89 0.59
N TYR A 198 1.87 18.17 0.45
CA TYR A 198 0.66 18.74 1.04
C TYR A 198 -0.51 18.56 0.07
N PRO A 199 -1.67 18.03 0.48
CA PRO A 199 -2.80 17.77 -0.42
C PRO A 199 -3.38 19.08 -1.00
N LYS A 200 -3.54 19.19 -2.33
CA LYS A 200 -4.14 20.37 -2.99
C LYS A 200 -5.67 20.48 -2.84
N LYS A 201 -6.38 19.34 -2.72
CA LYS A 201 -7.83 19.24 -2.49
C LYS A 201 -8.11 18.00 -1.65
N ASP A 202 -9.24 18.05 -0.94
CA ASP A 202 -9.74 17.02 -0.03
C ASP A 202 -9.79 15.63 -0.67
N VAL A 203 -9.56 14.62 0.17
CA VAL A 203 -9.11 13.32 -0.27
C VAL A 203 -10.26 12.35 -0.35
N ARG A 204 -10.49 11.80 -1.54
CA ARG A 204 -11.65 10.94 -1.75
C ARG A 204 -11.61 9.70 -0.86
N LEU A 205 -12.64 9.53 -0.03
CA LEU A 205 -12.93 8.29 0.67
C LEU A 205 -13.08 7.19 -0.37
N ARG A 206 -12.53 6.01 -0.10
CA ARG A 206 -12.71 4.86 -0.97
C ARG A 206 -13.48 3.81 -0.22
N TYR A 207 -14.33 3.09 -0.93
CA TYR A 207 -15.03 1.93 -0.44
C TYR A 207 -14.14 1.04 0.43
N ARG A 208 -14.69 0.60 1.56
CA ARG A 208 -14.15 -0.44 2.41
C ARG A 208 -15.20 -1.52 2.51
N ARG A 209 -14.77 -2.77 2.39
CA ARG A 209 -15.67 -3.91 2.65
C ARG A 209 -16.23 -3.81 4.07
N PRO A 210 -17.49 -4.19 4.31
CA PRO A 210 -18.01 -4.35 5.65
C PRO A 210 -17.08 -5.23 6.49
N LEU A 211 -16.79 -4.85 7.74
CA LEU A 211 -15.82 -5.53 8.59
C LEU A 211 -16.14 -7.03 8.73
N GLU A 212 -17.42 -7.32 8.80
CA GLU A 212 -18.00 -8.65 8.91
C GLU A 212 -17.67 -9.55 7.72
N GLN A 213 -17.34 -9.00 6.55
CA GLN A 213 -16.86 -9.80 5.42
C GLN A 213 -15.37 -10.19 5.50
N LEU A 214 -14.60 -9.56 6.39
CA LEU A 214 -13.17 -9.82 6.55
C LEU A 214 -12.86 -10.66 7.80
N VAL A 215 -13.73 -10.62 8.80
CA VAL A 215 -13.53 -11.29 10.08
C VAL A 215 -14.21 -12.64 10.08
N HIS A 216 -13.40 -13.68 10.26
CA HIS A 216 -13.84 -15.06 10.44
C HIS A 216 -13.47 -15.53 11.84
N TRP A 217 -14.41 -16.10 12.58
CA TRP A 217 -14.16 -16.60 13.94
C TRP A 217 -13.89 -18.10 13.94
N ASN A 218 -12.75 -18.52 14.49
CA ASN A 218 -12.34 -19.93 14.70
C ASN A 218 -12.17 -20.80 13.43
N GLY A 219 -12.61 -20.34 12.26
CA GLY A 219 -12.50 -21.04 11.00
C GLY A 219 -13.03 -20.18 9.85
N TYR A 220 -12.67 -20.55 8.62
CA TYR A 220 -13.12 -19.81 7.44
C TYR A 220 -14.64 -20.00 7.23
N ALA A 221 -15.38 -18.90 7.20
CA ALA A 221 -16.79 -18.91 6.88
C ALA A 221 -16.97 -18.92 5.35
N ALA A 222 -17.38 -20.05 4.79
CA ALA A 222 -17.53 -20.20 3.34
C ALA A 222 -18.56 -19.24 2.73
N THR A 223 -19.53 -18.76 3.52
CA THR A 223 -20.50 -17.73 3.11
C THR A 223 -19.88 -16.35 2.89
N GLN A 224 -18.66 -16.13 3.39
CA GLN A 224 -17.88 -14.91 3.22
C GLN A 224 -16.90 -14.97 2.03
N PHE A 225 -16.84 -16.11 1.33
CA PHE A 225 -16.08 -16.26 0.10
C PHE A 225 -16.56 -15.26 -0.96
N ARG A 226 -15.64 -14.71 -1.75
CA ARG A 226 -15.97 -13.82 -2.87
C ARG A 226 -15.92 -14.64 -4.16
N PRO A 227 -17.08 -15.05 -4.72
CA PRO A 227 -17.11 -15.99 -5.84
C PRO A 227 -16.56 -15.37 -7.13
N GLN A 228 -16.13 -16.21 -8.07
CA GLN A 228 -15.53 -15.76 -9.33
C GLN A 228 -16.42 -14.76 -10.09
N GLY A 229 -17.74 -15.00 -10.15
CA GLY A 229 -18.67 -14.08 -10.81
C GLY A 229 -18.72 -12.67 -10.18
N MET A 230 -18.43 -12.54 -8.88
CA MET A 230 -18.31 -11.24 -8.20
C MET A 230 -17.02 -10.53 -8.65
N LEU A 231 -15.92 -11.27 -8.77
CA LEU A 231 -14.65 -10.75 -9.30
C LEU A 231 -14.79 -10.30 -10.75
N ASP A 232 -15.46 -11.09 -11.59
CA ASP A 232 -15.71 -10.75 -13.00
C ASP A 232 -16.53 -9.46 -13.12
N HIS A 233 -17.59 -9.32 -12.31
CA HIS A 233 -18.37 -8.10 -12.25
C HIS A 233 -17.56 -6.90 -11.74
N TYR A 234 -16.71 -7.12 -10.74
CA TYR A 234 -15.79 -6.08 -10.27
C TYR A 234 -14.85 -5.62 -11.38
N LEU A 235 -14.21 -6.54 -12.10
CA LEU A 235 -13.26 -6.21 -13.16
C LEU A 235 -13.94 -5.53 -14.36
N GLY A 236 -15.09 -6.05 -14.79
CA GLY A 236 -15.81 -5.58 -15.97
C GLY A 236 -16.64 -4.33 -15.76
N ARG A 237 -17.14 -4.10 -14.53
CA ARG A 237 -18.05 -2.99 -14.24
C ARG A 237 -17.57 -2.08 -13.13
N LEU A 238 -17.23 -2.59 -11.95
CA LEU A 238 -17.08 -1.72 -10.76
C LEU A 238 -15.70 -1.09 -10.57
N ARG A 239 -14.61 -1.75 -10.98
CA ARG A 239 -13.23 -1.32 -10.72
C ARG A 239 -12.96 0.13 -11.14
N PRO A 240 -13.40 0.61 -12.33
CA PRO A 240 -13.22 2.01 -12.68
C PRO A 240 -13.97 2.96 -11.75
N PHE A 241 -15.18 2.60 -11.30
CA PHE A 241 -15.99 3.47 -10.44
C PHE A 241 -15.50 3.47 -9.00
N LEU A 242 -15.23 2.29 -8.44
CA LEU A 242 -14.78 2.09 -7.05
C LEU A 242 -13.48 2.82 -6.73
N MET A 243 -12.62 3.03 -7.72
CA MET A 243 -11.39 3.80 -7.56
C MET A 243 -11.61 5.31 -7.39
N TYR A 244 -12.76 5.85 -7.80
CA TYR A 244 -13.02 7.29 -7.87
C TYR A 244 -14.26 7.78 -7.10
N ARG A 245 -15.06 6.88 -6.51
CA ARG A 245 -16.12 7.24 -5.55
C ARG A 245 -15.52 7.90 -4.33
N ASN A 246 -16.29 8.80 -3.70
CA ASN A 246 -15.90 9.55 -2.49
C ASN A 246 -16.75 9.12 -1.28
N THR A 247 -16.95 7.81 -1.10
CA THR A 247 -17.71 7.24 0.02
C THR A 247 -17.07 5.93 0.48
N GLU A 248 -17.30 5.54 1.73
CA GLU A 248 -16.78 4.28 2.29
C GLU A 248 -17.77 3.13 2.15
N SER A 249 -19.08 3.41 2.15
CA SER A 249 -20.13 2.42 1.92
C SER A 249 -20.65 2.45 0.49
N VAL A 250 -21.08 1.28 0.02
CA VAL A 250 -21.83 1.13 -1.24
C VAL A 250 -23.24 1.70 -1.10
N GLU A 251 -23.83 1.68 0.10
CA GLU A 251 -25.16 2.24 0.37
C GLU A 251 -25.25 3.72 0.09
N ASP A 252 -24.13 4.43 0.27
CA ASP A 252 -24.04 5.87 0.04
C ASP A 252 -23.97 6.24 -1.45
N TRP A 253 -23.96 5.27 -2.38
CA TRP A 253 -23.97 5.58 -3.81
C TRP A 253 -25.41 5.75 -4.30
N GLU A 254 -25.73 6.92 -4.85
CA GLU A 254 -27.04 7.19 -5.47
C GLU A 254 -27.42 6.16 -6.55
N ASP A 255 -26.42 5.60 -7.25
CA ASP A 255 -26.57 4.60 -8.30
C ASP A 255 -26.10 3.19 -7.87
N ALA A 256 -26.05 2.90 -6.56
CA ALA A 256 -25.51 1.63 -6.04
C ALA A 256 -26.14 0.39 -6.66
N ARG A 257 -27.48 0.35 -6.71
CA ARG A 257 -28.23 -0.78 -7.27
C ARG A 257 -27.99 -0.94 -8.76
N GLU A 258 -27.87 0.16 -9.50
CA GLU A 258 -27.55 0.14 -10.92
C GLU A 258 -26.12 -0.38 -11.16
N LYS A 259 -25.13 0.11 -10.39
CA LYS A 259 -23.73 -0.28 -10.59
C LYS A 259 -23.45 -1.70 -10.13
N CYS A 260 -23.95 -2.10 -8.97
CA CYS A 260 -23.73 -3.45 -8.44
C CYS A 260 -24.65 -4.50 -9.06
N GLY A 261 -25.84 -4.13 -9.53
CA GLY A 261 -26.80 -5.06 -10.11
C GLY A 261 -27.12 -6.21 -9.15
N LYS A 262 -27.12 -7.45 -9.65
CA LYS A 262 -27.35 -8.65 -8.84
C LYS A 262 -26.35 -8.86 -7.70
N TRP A 263 -25.19 -8.18 -7.74
CA TRP A 263 -24.15 -8.29 -6.72
C TRP A 263 -24.27 -7.25 -5.62
N TYR A 264 -25.32 -6.42 -5.60
CA TYR A 264 -25.49 -5.36 -4.60
C TYR A 264 -25.31 -5.87 -3.17
N ASP A 265 -26.03 -6.93 -2.80
CA ASP A 265 -25.93 -7.50 -1.45
C ASP A 265 -24.52 -8.06 -1.18
N ALA A 266 -23.83 -8.60 -2.19
CA ALA A 266 -22.48 -9.12 -2.01
C ALA A 266 -21.42 -8.04 -1.73
N PHE A 267 -21.67 -6.79 -2.12
CA PHE A 267 -20.81 -5.66 -1.77
C PHE A 267 -21.23 -4.96 -0.48
N ASN A 268 -22.33 -5.35 0.15
CA ASN A 268 -22.93 -4.57 1.23
C ASN A 268 -23.27 -5.37 2.50
N THR A 269 -23.46 -6.68 2.39
CA THR A 269 -23.87 -7.54 3.50
C THR A 269 -22.69 -8.37 4.03
N PRO A 270 -22.79 -8.95 5.23
CA PRO A 270 -21.77 -9.84 5.77
C PRO A 270 -21.49 -11.09 4.91
N GLU A 271 -22.43 -11.54 4.09
CA GLU A 271 -22.38 -12.81 3.36
C GLU A 271 -22.38 -12.60 1.83
N PRO A 272 -21.22 -12.28 1.21
CA PRO A 272 -21.10 -12.16 -0.24
C PRO A 272 -21.42 -13.42 -1.03
N ASN A 273 -21.43 -14.58 -0.39
CA ASN A 273 -21.74 -15.88 -0.98
C ASN A 273 -22.76 -16.65 -0.13
N PRO A 274 -24.07 -16.35 -0.24
CA PRO A 274 -25.08 -17.03 0.57
C PRO A 274 -25.12 -18.56 0.36
N SER A 275 -24.58 -19.07 -0.75
CA SER A 275 -24.52 -20.51 -1.03
C SER A 275 -23.46 -21.27 -0.21
N GLY A 276 -22.42 -20.57 0.25
CA GLY A 276 -21.26 -21.18 0.90
C GLY A 276 -20.36 -22.04 0.00
N GLN A 277 -20.60 -22.08 -1.31
CA GLN A 277 -19.77 -22.85 -2.25
C GLN A 277 -18.45 -22.13 -2.56
N LEU A 278 -17.33 -22.86 -2.52
CA LEU A 278 -15.98 -22.34 -2.75
C LEU A 278 -15.50 -22.67 -4.17
N GLU A 279 -16.27 -22.22 -5.18
CA GLU A 279 -15.95 -22.40 -6.60
C GLU A 279 -14.62 -21.75 -7.02
#